data_AF-A0A8S1GPP5-F1
#
_entry.id   AF-A0A8S1GPP5-F1
#
_cell.length_a   1.000
_cell.length_b   1.000
_cell.length_c   1.000
_cell.angle_alpha   90.00
_cell.angle_beta   90.00
_cell.angle_gamma   90.00
#
_symmetry.space_group_name_H-M   'P 1'
#
loop_
_entity.id
_entity.type
_entity.pdbx_description
1 polymer ?
#
loop_
_entity_poly.entity_id
_entity_poly.type
_entity_poly.pdbx_seq_one_letter_code
_entity_poly.pdbx_strand_id
1 'polypeptide(L)'
;MTLANLILISKAAPNLRELVLWQSPDVNVLENATTFALPYFKNLESLTLLNWESRNSAARGCAYRSEIAPILSLKRLRKIKISCQGSTASQFLKDVRKRNGPFHFLEIAELSLNCEEDLGNLQWLESRYPHLRVVRN
;
A
#
# COMPACT_ATOMS: atom_id res chain seq x y z
N MET A 1 7.14 -15.28 1.43
CA MET A 1 5.90 -15.12 0.64
C MET A 1 6.28 -14.40 -0.63
N THR A 2 6.09 -15.06 -1.78
CA THR A 2 6.50 -14.54 -3.09
C THR A 2 5.31 -13.95 -3.85
N LEU A 3 5.57 -13.22 -4.93
CA LEU A 3 4.55 -12.80 -5.89
C LEU A 3 3.71 -13.99 -6.39
N ALA A 4 4.37 -15.09 -6.75
CA ALA A 4 3.70 -16.29 -7.27
C ALA A 4 2.75 -16.90 -6.23
N ASN A 5 3.16 -16.93 -4.96
CA ASN A 5 2.34 -17.47 -3.87
C ASN A 5 1.06 -16.64 -3.69
N LEU A 6 1.14 -15.31 -3.70
CA LEU A 6 -0.06 -14.46 -3.60
C LEU A 6 -0.97 -14.60 -4.82
N ILE A 7 -0.42 -14.76 -6.03
CA ILE A 7 -1.22 -15.04 -7.22
C ILE A 7 -1.95 -16.38 -7.05
N LEU A 8 -1.30 -17.43 -6.55
CA LEU A 8 -1.96 -18.71 -6.28
C LEU A 8 -3.07 -18.55 -5.23
N ILE A 9 -2.84 -17.80 -4.16
CA ILE A 9 -3.86 -17.49 -3.14
C ILE A 9 -5.06 -16.78 -3.78
N SER A 10 -4.83 -15.80 -4.66
CA SER A 10 -5.93 -15.08 -5.34
C SER A 10 -6.78 -16.01 -6.21
N LYS A 11 -6.18 -17.05 -6.80
CA LYS A 11 -6.88 -18.07 -7.59
C LYS A 11 -7.65 -19.04 -6.70
N ALA A 12 -7.07 -19.43 -5.56
CA ALA A 12 -7.72 -20.32 -4.60
C ALA A 12 -8.86 -19.63 -3.83
N ALA A 13 -8.76 -18.32 -3.60
CA ALA A 13 -9.74 -17.51 -2.89
C ALA A 13 -10.23 -16.33 -3.76
N PRO A 14 -10.97 -16.59 -4.85
CA PRO A 14 -11.37 -15.55 -5.80
C PRO A 14 -12.35 -14.52 -5.20
N ASN A 15 -13.03 -14.88 -4.11
CA ASN A 15 -13.99 -14.03 -3.40
C ASN A 15 -13.39 -13.34 -2.16
N LEU A 16 -12.07 -13.41 -1.98
CA LEU A 16 -11.40 -12.75 -0.85
C LEU A 16 -11.69 -11.25 -0.85
N ARG A 17 -12.28 -10.77 0.26
CA ARG A 17 -12.64 -9.36 0.46
C ARG A 17 -11.66 -8.61 1.35
N GLU A 18 -10.93 -9.34 2.20
CA GLU A 18 -10.00 -8.76 3.15
C GLU A 18 -8.64 -9.46 3.02
N LEU A 19 -7.57 -8.67 2.92
CA LEU A 19 -6.20 -9.16 2.82
C LEU A 19 -5.33 -8.37 3.80
N VAL A 20 -4.63 -9.12 4.65
CA VAL A 20 -3.64 -8.58 5.57
C VAL A 20 -2.28 -9.11 5.12
N LEU A 21 -1.38 -8.21 4.75
CA LEU A 21 0.03 -8.50 4.53
C LEU A 21 0.82 -7.82 5.65
N TRP A 22 1.58 -8.62 6.38
CA TRP A 22 2.43 -8.15 7.46
C TRP A 22 3.87 -8.54 7.16
N GLN A 23 4.76 -7.56 7.30
CA GLN A 23 6.19 -7.78 7.26
C GLN A 23 6.72 -7.70 8.70
N SER A 24 7.32 -8.79 9.16
CA SER A 24 8.06 -8.74 10.43
C SER A 24 9.29 -7.85 10.24
N PRO A 25 9.63 -6.99 11.22
CA PRO A 25 10.87 -6.21 11.18
C PRO A 25 12.13 -7.10 11.23
N ASP A 26 12.02 -8.28 11.84
CA ASP A 26 13.15 -9.19 12.06
C ASP A 26 13.35 -10.19 10.91
N VAL A 27 12.28 -10.47 10.16
CA VAL A 27 12.29 -11.47 9.07
C VAL A 27 11.62 -10.91 7.84
N ASN A 28 12.33 -10.96 6.72
CA ASN A 28 11.82 -10.59 5.41
C ASN A 28 10.84 -11.65 4.88
N VAL A 29 9.64 -11.67 5.43
CA VAL A 29 8.57 -12.62 5.05
C VAL A 29 7.96 -12.28 3.69
N LEU A 30 7.99 -11.01 3.28
CA LEU A 30 7.54 -10.56 1.95
C LEU A 30 8.75 -10.36 1.04
N GLU A 31 8.76 -11.04 -0.10
CA GLU A 31 9.79 -10.85 -1.12
C GLU A 31 9.53 -9.60 -1.95
N ASN A 32 10.52 -9.19 -2.74
CA ASN A 32 10.38 -8.07 -3.67
C ASN A 32 9.19 -8.27 -4.61
N ALA A 33 8.50 -7.19 -4.96
CA ALA A 33 7.40 -7.17 -5.92
C ALA A 33 6.14 -7.95 -5.48
N THR A 34 6.06 -8.39 -4.23
CA THR A 34 4.93 -9.17 -3.71
C THR A 34 3.60 -8.39 -3.82
N THR A 35 3.62 -7.07 -3.65
CA THR A 35 2.40 -6.25 -3.79
C THR A 35 1.89 -6.15 -5.24
N PHE A 36 2.68 -6.51 -6.26
CA PHE A 36 2.19 -6.61 -7.63
C PHE A 36 1.18 -7.76 -7.84
N ALA A 37 0.98 -8.64 -6.85
CA ALA A 37 -0.12 -9.61 -6.87
C ALA A 37 -1.48 -8.98 -6.51
N LEU A 38 -1.52 -7.78 -5.91
CA LEU A 38 -2.76 -7.15 -5.49
C LEU A 38 -3.85 -7.08 -6.59
N PRO A 39 -3.55 -6.73 -7.86
CA PRO A 39 -4.57 -6.63 -8.92
C PRO A 39 -5.34 -7.94 -9.19
N TYR A 40 -4.79 -9.09 -8.78
CA TYR A 40 -5.45 -10.38 -8.95
C TYR A 40 -6.61 -10.58 -7.96
N PHE A 41 -6.65 -9.85 -6.85
CA PHE A 41 -7.74 -9.88 -5.87
C PHE A 41 -8.88 -8.94 -6.30
N LYS A 42 -9.63 -9.34 -7.34
CA LYS A 42 -10.68 -8.52 -7.97
C LYS A 42 -11.80 -8.06 -7.02
N ASN A 43 -12.03 -8.81 -5.94
CA ASN A 43 -13.08 -8.59 -4.95
C ASN A 43 -12.59 -7.94 -3.66
N LEU A 44 -11.33 -7.49 -3.61
CA LEU A 44 -10.75 -6.94 -2.40
C LEU A 44 -11.41 -5.61 -2.03
N GLU A 45 -11.97 -5.56 -0.82
CA GLU A 45 -12.64 -4.40 -0.23
C GLU A 45 -11.82 -3.78 0.90
N SER A 46 -11.00 -4.58 1.60
CA SER A 46 -10.08 -4.15 2.66
C SER A 46 -8.66 -4.67 2.44
N LEU A 47 -7.69 -3.77 2.49
CA LEU A 47 -6.27 -4.08 2.44
C LEU A 47 -5.58 -3.53 3.68
N THR A 48 -4.84 -4.39 4.38
CA THR A 48 -3.96 -3.99 5.47
C THR A 48 -2.51 -4.35 5.12
N LEU A 49 -1.63 -3.35 5.12
CA LEU A 49 -0.19 -3.50 4.89
C LEU A 49 0.55 -3.03 6.15
N LEU A 50 1.06 -3.95 6.97
CA LEU A 50 1.76 -3.62 8.22
C LEU A 50 3.27 -3.72 8.04
N ASN A 51 3.99 -2.68 8.45
CA ASN A 51 5.45 -2.53 8.32
C ASN A 51 5.95 -2.77 6.89
N TRP A 52 5.12 -2.44 5.89
CA TRP A 52 5.48 -2.69 4.51
C TRP A 52 6.46 -1.62 4.04
N GLU A 53 7.60 -2.06 3.52
CA GLU A 53 8.58 -1.18 2.90
C GLU A 53 8.71 -1.47 1.41
N SER A 54 8.52 -0.43 0.60
CA SER A 54 8.82 -0.51 -0.83
C SER A 54 10.31 -0.76 -1.01
N ARG A 55 10.65 -1.79 -1.78
CA ARG A 55 12.05 -2.07 -2.10
C ARG A 55 12.39 -1.45 -3.43
N ASN A 56 13.56 -0.83 -3.48
CA ASN A 56 14.17 -0.40 -4.72
C ASN A 56 14.83 -1.62 -5.37
N SER A 57 14.34 -1.97 -6.56
CA SER A 57 15.02 -2.95 -7.40
C SER A 57 15.80 -2.21 -8.48
N ALA A 58 17.03 -2.66 -8.75
CA ALA A 58 17.79 -2.18 -9.88
C ALA A 58 17.06 -2.63 -11.16
N ALA A 59 16.50 -1.68 -11.92
CA ALA A 59 16.03 -1.96 -13.27
C ALA A 59 17.23 -1.93 -14.24
N ARG A 60 17.04 -2.48 -15.45
CA ARG A 60 18.05 -2.34 -16.52
C ARG A 60 18.33 -0.85 -16.76
N GLY A 61 19.62 -0.47 -16.75
CA GLY A 61 20.07 0.88 -17.07
C GLY A 61 20.14 1.87 -15.91
N CYS A 62 20.60 1.46 -14.72
CA CYS A 62 20.81 2.31 -13.53
C CYS A 62 19.56 3.03 -12.99
N ALA A 63 18.38 2.77 -13.57
CA ALA A 63 17.12 3.27 -13.04
C ALA A 63 16.69 2.39 -11.85
N TYR A 64 16.60 2.97 -10.66
CA TYR A 64 15.95 2.30 -9.54
C TYR A 64 14.43 2.39 -9.72
N ARG A 65 13.74 1.24 -9.64
CA ARG A 65 12.28 1.19 -9.58
C ARG A 65 11.88 0.79 -8.17
N SER A 66 11.20 1.70 -7.49
CA SER A 66 10.53 1.42 -6.22
C SER A 66 9.31 0.55 -6.49
N GLU A 67 9.13 -0.48 -5.67
CA GLU A 67 7.89 -1.26 -5.67
C GLU A 67 6.71 -0.37 -5.24
N ILE A 68 5.80 -0.13 -6.17
CA ILE A 68 4.59 0.63 -5.92
C ILE A 68 3.42 -0.34 -5.83
N ALA A 69 2.80 -0.45 -4.66
CA ALA A 69 1.58 -1.22 -4.51
C ALA A 69 0.52 -0.69 -5.51
N PRO A 70 0.00 -1.51 -6.44
CA PRO A 70 -0.88 -1.06 -7.51
C PRO A 70 -2.32 -0.83 -7.01
N ILE A 71 -2.46 0.01 -5.99
CA ILE A 71 -3.72 0.32 -5.29
C ILE A 71 -4.76 0.89 -6.26
N LEU A 72 -4.32 1.59 -7.31
CA LEU A 72 -5.18 2.11 -8.39
C LEU A 72 -5.97 1.00 -9.10
N SER A 73 -5.43 -0.22 -9.17
CA SER A 73 -6.07 -1.36 -9.84
C SER A 73 -7.19 -2.00 -9.01
N LEU A 74 -7.23 -1.77 -7.70
CA LEU A 74 -8.15 -2.40 -6.77
C LEU A 74 -9.50 -1.67 -6.73
N LYS A 75 -10.31 -1.85 -7.78
CA LYS A 75 -11.57 -1.10 -8.02
C LYS A 75 -12.59 -1.16 -6.89
N ARG A 76 -12.64 -2.28 -6.14
CA ARG A 76 -13.58 -2.49 -5.03
C ARG A 76 -13.03 -2.11 -3.67
N LEU A 77 -11.77 -1.66 -3.60
CA LEU A 77 -11.12 -1.32 -2.36
C LEU A 77 -11.77 -0.08 -1.73
N ARG A 78 -12.26 -0.26 -0.52
CA ARG A 78 -12.97 0.75 0.27
C ARG A 78 -12.25 1.10 1.55
N LYS A 79 -11.49 0.15 2.09
CA LYS A 79 -10.72 0.28 3.33
C LYS A 79 -9.25 0.03 3.06
N ILE A 80 -8.39 0.97 3.45
CA ILE A 80 -6.95 0.75 3.48
C ILE A 80 -6.45 1.03 4.89
N LYS A 81 -5.64 0.13 5.41
CA LYS A 81 -4.78 0.34 6.58
C LYS A 81 -3.34 0.14 6.16
N ILE A 82 -2.47 1.11 6.40
CA ILE A 82 -1.05 0.99 6.09
C ILE A 82 -0.19 1.50 7.23
N SER A 83 0.90 0.79 7.51
CA SER A 83 2.05 1.21 8.32
C SER A 83 3.31 1.01 7.48
N CYS A 84 4.03 2.12 7.26
CA CYS A 84 5.20 2.22 6.38
C CYS A 84 5.98 3.51 6.68
N GLN A 85 7.26 3.53 6.36
CA GLN A 85 8.18 4.62 6.70
C GLN A 85 8.82 5.26 5.45
N GLY A 86 9.33 6.48 5.65
CA GLY A 86 10.15 7.21 4.70
C GLY A 86 9.59 7.31 3.28
N SER A 87 10.40 6.91 2.29
CA SER A 87 10.03 7.03 0.88
C SER A 87 8.81 6.18 0.48
N THR A 88 8.56 5.08 1.20
CA THR A 88 7.40 4.21 0.96
C THR A 88 6.10 4.95 1.31
N ALA A 89 6.11 5.64 2.45
CA ALA A 89 5.01 6.50 2.88
C ALA A 89 4.74 7.61 1.87
N SER A 90 5.78 8.35 1.45
CA SER A 90 5.67 9.43 0.46
C SER A 90 5.00 8.96 -0.84
N GLN A 91 5.45 7.82 -1.36
CA GLN A 91 4.95 7.26 -2.61
C GLN A 91 3.50 6.77 -2.48
N PHE A 92 3.16 6.11 -1.38
CA PHE A 92 1.80 5.71 -1.09
C PHE A 92 0.84 6.90 -1.07
N LEU A 93 1.18 7.99 -0.37
CA LEU A 93 0.35 9.18 -0.30
C LEU A 93 0.10 9.78 -1.69
N LYS A 94 1.12 9.82 -2.54
CA LYS A 94 1.01 10.27 -3.94
C LYS A 94 0.04 9.41 -4.74
N ASP A 95 0.08 8.08 -4.59
CA ASP A 95 -0.78 7.18 -5.35
C ASP A 95 -2.23 7.18 -4.87
N VAL A 96 -2.46 7.31 -3.56
CA VAL A 96 -3.81 7.54 -3.01
C VAL A 96 -4.38 8.84 -3.54
N ARG A 97 -3.58 9.92 -3.59
CA ARG A 97 -3.97 11.21 -4.18
C ARG A 97 -4.32 11.09 -5.66
N LYS A 98 -3.47 10.42 -6.44
CA LYS A 98 -3.71 10.17 -7.88
C LYS A 98 -4.97 9.35 -8.15
N ARG A 99 -5.31 8.39 -7.28
CA ARG A 99 -6.52 7.60 -7.45
C ARG A 99 -7.78 8.46 -7.48
N ASN A 100 -7.80 9.51 -6.64
CA ASN A 100 -8.94 10.39 -6.44
C ASN A 100 -10.29 9.63 -6.37
N GLY A 101 -10.29 8.44 -5.77
CA GLY A 101 -11.42 7.51 -5.76
C GLY A 101 -12.19 7.57 -4.44
N PRO A 102 -13.45 7.10 -4.37
CA PRO A 102 -14.25 7.15 -3.15
C PRO A 102 -13.80 6.07 -2.16
N PHE A 103 -12.68 6.28 -1.47
CA PHE A 103 -12.37 5.51 -0.28
C PHE A 103 -13.42 5.83 0.79
N HIS A 104 -14.11 4.79 1.28
CA HIS A 104 -15.06 4.95 2.38
C HIS A 104 -14.34 5.00 3.73
N PHE A 105 -13.16 4.40 3.82
CA PHE A 105 -12.32 4.39 5.01
C PHE A 105 -10.84 4.35 4.59
N LEU A 106 -10.07 5.30 5.08
CA LEU A 106 -8.62 5.30 4.94
C LEU A 106 -8.09 5.45 6.36
N GLU A 107 -7.32 4.47 6.83
CA GLU A 107 -6.59 4.54 8.09
C GLU A 107 -5.12 4.45 7.73
N ILE A 108 -4.34 5.38 8.27
CA ILE A 108 -2.91 5.34 8.10
C ILE A 108 -2.29 5.35 9.50
N ALA A 109 -1.70 4.21 9.87
CA ALA A 109 -1.05 4.03 11.15
C ALA A 109 0.46 4.19 10.97
N GLU A 110 1.15 4.86 11.89
CA GLU A 110 2.62 4.86 11.96
C GLU A 110 3.31 5.35 10.68
N LEU A 111 2.90 6.50 10.16
CA LEU A 111 3.63 7.17 9.08
C LEU A 111 4.89 7.84 9.63
N SER A 112 6.05 7.46 9.10
CA SER A 112 7.25 8.28 9.19
C SER A 112 7.37 9.08 7.88
N LEU A 113 7.07 10.39 7.94
CA LEU A 113 7.14 11.30 6.80
C LEU A 113 8.50 12.02 6.79
N ASN A 114 9.14 12.08 5.63
CA ASN A 114 10.52 12.59 5.53
C ASN A 114 10.63 13.92 4.79
N CYS A 115 9.54 14.47 4.23
CA CYS A 115 9.58 15.73 3.49
C CYS A 115 8.28 16.56 3.60
N GLU A 116 8.39 17.87 3.32
CA GLU A 116 7.24 18.80 3.33
C GLU A 116 6.17 18.44 2.28
N GLU A 117 6.56 17.84 1.16
CA GLU A 117 5.62 17.37 0.13
C GLU A 117 4.66 16.30 0.69
N ASP A 118 5.14 15.46 1.60
CA ASP A 118 4.33 14.44 2.26
C ASP A 118 3.30 15.05 3.20
N LEU A 119 3.66 16.13 3.89
CA LEU A 119 2.72 16.90 4.72
C LEU A 119 1.61 17.50 3.85
N GLY A 120 1.94 18.05 2.68
CA GLY A 120 0.94 18.57 1.74
C GLY A 120 0.01 17.48 1.19
N ASN A 121 0.55 16.29 0.87
CA ASN A 121 -0.27 15.16 0.46
C ASN A 121 -1.16 14.64 1.60
N LEU A 122 -0.63 14.60 2.82
CA LEU A 122 -1.37 14.19 4.01
C LEU A 122 -2.51 15.17 4.31
N GLN A 123 -2.24 16.47 4.32
CA GLN A 123 -3.26 17.51 4.53
C GLN A 123 -4.36 17.45 3.47
N TRP A 124 -3.98 17.22 2.20
CA TRP A 124 -4.97 17.00 1.14
C TRP A 124 -5.84 15.78 1.46
N LEU A 125 -5.26 14.66 1.88
CA LEU A 125 -6.00 13.45 2.26
C LEU A 125 -6.90 13.69 3.48
N GLU A 126 -6.42 14.36 4.53
CA GLU A 126 -7.20 14.72 5.73
C GLU A 126 -8.40 15.60 5.34
N SER A 127 -8.23 16.56 4.43
CA SER A 127 -9.33 17.40 3.94
C SER A 127 -10.36 16.63 3.10
N ARG A 128 -9.90 15.63 2.35
CA ARG A 128 -10.73 14.86 1.41
C ARG A 128 -11.45 13.71 2.08
N TYR A 129 -10.83 13.12 3.11
CA TYR A 129 -11.34 11.98 3.86
C TYR A 129 -11.42 12.39 5.33
N PRO A 130 -12.52 13.02 5.78
CA PRO A 130 -12.66 13.49 7.16
C PRO A 130 -12.67 12.36 8.20
N HIS A 131 -12.83 11.11 7.76
CA HIS A 131 -12.70 9.91 8.60
C HIS A 131 -11.28 9.33 8.62
N LEU A 132 -10.33 9.98 7.94
CA LEU A 132 -8.93 9.58 7.95
C LEU A 132 -8.38 9.66 9.36
N ARG A 133 -7.89 8.52 9.85
CA ARG A 133 -7.12 8.47 11.08
C ARG A 133 -5.65 8.37 10.71
N VAL A 134 -4.89 9.42 11.05
CA VAL A 134 -3.43 9.42 10.94
C VAL A 134 -2.87 9.27 12.35
N VAL A 135 -2.17 8.18 12.62
CA VAL A 135 -1.42 8.01 13.87
C VAL A 135 0.01 8.48 13.60
N ARG A 136 0.37 9.63 14.16
CA ARG A 136 1.73 10.20 14.12
C ARG A 136 2.45 9.77 15.39
N ASN A 137 3.64 9.18 15.25
CA ASN A 137 4.55 8.91 16.37
C ASN A 137 5.52 10.07 16.55
#